data_AF-A0A3D2HWM0-F1
#
_entry.id   AF-A0A3D2HWM0-F1
#
_cell.length_a   1.000
_cell.length_b   1.000
_cell.length_c   1.000
_cell.angle_alpha   90.00
_cell.angle_beta   90.00
_cell.angle_gamma   90.00
#
_symmetry.space_group_name_H-M   'P 1'
#
loop_
_entity.id
_entity.type
_entity.pdbx_description
1 polymer ?
#
loop_
_entity_poly.entity_id
_entity_poly.type
_entity_poly.pdbx_seq_one_letter_code
_entity_poly.pdbx_strand_id
1 'polypeptide(L)'
;ARRNLELTQTMRSKEKKGTLLWVLDKTHTAMGGRLLRSWLEKPLLDPVEITRRHAAVEDLVDNVILRGELEEALREVTDLERVMARVVTGTVNCRDLLGLARGLRALPEVRHQLEGCSAPLLTKLAQSIDPLADCADEIENTIVDEPPLTVREGGIIRKGADKDADRLRDIMEGGSGTIAAIEASEREKTGIRT
;
A
#
# COMPACT_ATOMS: atom_id res chain seq x y z
N ALA A 1 20.81 1.01 30.52
CA ALA A 1 19.80 2.09 30.37
C ALA A 1 18.57 1.63 29.59
N ARG A 2 18.62 1.41 28.25
CA ARG A 2 17.45 1.10 27.40
C ARG A 2 16.51 -0.01 27.92
N ARG A 3 17.06 -1.13 28.41
CA ARG A 3 16.25 -2.26 28.94
C ARG A 3 15.49 -1.89 30.22
N ASN A 4 16.05 -1.00 31.05
CA ASN A 4 15.45 -0.61 32.32
C ASN A 4 14.34 0.42 32.13
N LEU A 5 14.37 1.15 31.00
CA LEU A 5 13.36 2.14 30.64
C LEU A 5 12.14 1.53 29.93
N GLU A 6 12.17 0.21 29.65
CA GLU A 6 11.09 -0.53 28.99
C GLU A 6 10.53 0.22 27.76
N LEU A 7 11.41 0.78 26.93
CA LEU A 7 11.00 1.66 25.84
C LEU A 7 10.09 0.95 24.83
N THR A 8 10.44 -0.30 24.50
CA THR A 8 9.79 -1.06 23.43
C THR A 8 9.42 -2.49 23.81
N GLN A 9 9.93 -2.98 24.94
CA GLN A 9 9.60 -4.28 25.53
C GLN A 9 9.74 -4.22 27.06
N THR A 10 8.87 -4.92 27.78
CA THR A 10 8.96 -5.05 29.25
C THR A 10 10.15 -5.92 29.66
N MET A 11 10.64 -5.74 30.89
CA MET A 11 11.77 -6.50 31.41
C MET A 11 11.42 -7.97 31.66
N ARG A 12 10.23 -8.22 32.26
CA ARG A 12 9.80 -9.57 32.70
C ARG A 12 9.21 -10.41 31.57
N SER A 13 8.19 -9.90 30.88
CA SER A 13 7.43 -10.67 29.88
C SER A 13 7.90 -10.46 28.44
N LYS A 14 8.80 -9.50 28.17
CA LYS A 14 9.25 -9.12 26.82
C LYS A 14 8.09 -8.70 25.91
N GLU A 15 7.02 -8.19 26.50
CA GLU A 15 5.82 -7.77 25.79
C GLU A 15 5.86 -6.28 25.44
N LYS A 16 5.10 -5.88 24.41
CA LYS A 16 4.88 -4.46 24.09
C LYS A 16 4.01 -3.80 25.16
N LYS A 17 3.00 -4.50 25.70
CA LYS A 17 2.04 -3.93 26.66
C LYS A 17 2.77 -3.46 27.93
N GLY A 18 2.50 -2.23 28.36
CA GLY A 18 3.16 -1.61 29.52
C GLY A 18 4.45 -0.86 29.21
N THR A 19 4.88 -0.80 27.94
CA THR A 19 6.07 -0.05 27.50
C THR A 19 5.74 1.41 27.13
N LEU A 20 6.76 2.27 27.04
CA LEU A 20 6.58 3.63 26.53
C LEU A 20 5.98 3.64 25.11
N LEU A 21 6.49 2.77 24.22
CA LEU A 21 5.98 2.63 22.87
C LEU A 21 4.51 2.21 22.86
N TRP A 22 4.04 1.36 23.79
CA TRP A 22 2.62 1.00 23.87
C TRP A 22 1.71 2.19 24.17
N VAL A 23 2.18 3.12 25.00
CA VAL A 23 1.41 4.34 25.33
C VAL A 23 1.41 5.32 24.16
N LEU A 24 2.58 5.57 23.56
CA LEU A 24 2.76 6.60 22.53
C LEU A 24 2.35 6.18 21.13
N ASP A 25 2.40 4.89 20.80
CA ASP A 25 2.09 4.41 19.46
C ASP A 25 0.59 4.44 19.19
N LYS A 26 0.15 5.58 18.66
CA LYS A 26 -1.19 5.85 18.12
C LYS A 26 -1.16 6.14 16.62
N THR A 27 -0.09 5.71 15.96
CA THR A 27 0.12 5.97 14.53
C THR A 27 -0.95 5.27 13.69
N HIS A 28 -1.35 5.88 12.58
CA HIS A 28 -2.35 5.32 11.67
C HIS A 28 -1.76 4.37 10.62
N THR A 29 -0.44 4.40 10.40
CA THR A 29 0.24 3.51 9.46
C THR A 29 1.24 2.59 10.16
N ALA A 30 1.38 1.36 9.66
CA ALA A 30 2.35 0.40 10.20
C ALA A 30 3.81 0.91 10.09
N MET A 31 4.13 1.62 9.00
CA MET A 31 5.44 2.27 8.82
C MET A 31 5.66 3.42 9.80
N GLY A 32 4.62 4.20 10.14
CA GLY A 32 4.68 5.23 11.17
C GLY A 32 5.03 4.65 12.54
N GLY A 33 4.40 3.53 12.94
CA GLY A 33 4.72 2.86 14.19
C GLY A 33 6.15 2.31 14.25
N ARG A 34 6.69 1.83 13.12
CA ARG A 34 8.10 1.43 13.01
C ARG A 34 9.04 2.62 13.13
N LEU A 35 8.70 3.75 12.50
CA LEU A 35 9.48 4.99 12.60
C LEU A 35 9.51 5.52 14.03
N LEU A 36 8.37 5.55 14.71
CA LEU A 36 8.26 5.98 16.11
C LEU A 36 9.12 5.10 17.04
N ARG A 37 9.05 3.78 16.88
CA ARG A 37 9.94 2.84 17.59
C ARG A 37 11.41 3.20 17.37
N SER A 38 11.81 3.43 16.11
CA SER A 38 13.19 3.79 15.77
C SER A 38 13.63 5.07 16.46
N TRP A 39 12.77 6.10 16.51
CA TRP A 39 13.06 7.37 17.20
C TRP A 39 13.21 7.21 18.71
N LEU A 40 12.35 6.41 19.36
CA LEU A 40 12.47 6.13 20.79
C LEU A 40 13.77 5.42 21.12
N GLU A 41 14.22 4.52 20.24
CA GLU A 41 15.48 3.82 20.44
C GLU A 41 16.67 4.74 20.14
N LYS A 42 16.60 5.56 19.09
CA LYS A 42 17.70 6.37 18.57
C LYS A 42 17.35 7.86 18.67
N PRO A 43 17.42 8.46 19.88
CA PRO A 43 17.13 9.88 20.06
C PRO A 43 18.12 10.73 19.27
N LEU A 44 17.63 11.86 18.74
CA LEU A 44 18.47 12.86 18.09
C LEU A 44 19.37 13.54 19.11
N LEU A 45 20.56 13.94 18.65
CA LEU A 45 21.51 14.75 19.41
C LEU A 45 21.61 16.19 18.91
N ASP A 46 21.16 16.44 17.68
CA ASP A 46 21.20 17.77 17.05
C ASP A 46 20.00 18.61 17.52
N PRO A 47 20.23 19.71 18.26
CA PRO A 47 19.16 20.60 18.70
C PRO A 47 18.34 21.19 17.56
N VAL A 48 18.95 21.44 16.40
CA VAL A 48 18.26 22.05 15.24
C VAL A 48 17.19 21.09 14.71
N GLU A 49 17.52 19.81 14.58
CA GLU A 49 16.57 18.78 14.14
C GLU A 49 15.48 18.51 15.18
N ILE A 50 15.81 18.60 16.48
CA ILE A 50 14.83 18.49 17.57
C ILE A 50 13.83 19.65 17.49
N THR A 51 14.31 20.89 17.38
CA THR A 51 13.45 22.08 17.26
C THR A 51 12.58 22.03 16.01
N ARG A 52 13.11 21.54 14.88
CA ARG A 52 12.31 21.33 13.65
C ARG A 52 11.14 20.39 13.87
N ARG A 53 11.33 19.28 14.60
CA ARG A 53 10.24 18.36 14.96
C ARG A 53 9.25 18.99 15.92
N HIS A 54 9.72 19.74 16.91
CA HIS A 54 8.84 20.43 17.86
C HIS A 54 7.93 21.45 17.16
N ALA A 55 8.48 22.25 16.23
CA ALA A 55 7.69 23.19 15.45
C ALA A 55 6.60 22.51 14.60
N ALA A 56 6.91 21.35 14.01
CA ALA A 56 5.91 20.56 13.27
C ALA A 56 4.81 20.01 14.19
N VAL A 57 5.15 19.58 15.40
CA VAL A 57 4.16 19.14 16.39
C VAL A 57 3.29 20.30 16.85
N GLU A 58 3.88 21.45 17.17
CA GLU A 58 3.17 22.66 17.60
C GLU A 58 2.14 23.11 16.55
N ASP A 59 2.55 23.20 15.28
CA ASP A 59 1.66 23.55 14.17
C ASP A 59 0.45 22.60 14.04
N LEU A 60 0.67 21.29 14.16
CA LEU A 60 -0.42 20.30 14.15
C LEU A 60 -1.26 20.32 15.42
N VAL A 61 -0.68 20.68 16.57
CA VAL A 61 -1.40 20.79 17.85
C VAL A 61 -2.39 21.95 17.80
N ASP A 62 -1.94 23.10 17.30
CA ASP A 62 -2.72 24.34 17.20
C ASP A 62 -3.84 24.24 16.15
N ASN A 63 -3.63 23.44 15.09
CA ASN A 63 -4.60 23.24 14.01
C ASN A 63 -5.36 21.91 14.14
N VAL A 64 -6.29 21.83 15.10
CA VAL A 64 -7.03 20.59 15.45
C VAL A 64 -7.81 19.98 14.29
N ILE A 65 -8.49 20.79 13.48
CA ILE A 65 -9.31 20.31 12.36
C ILE A 65 -8.40 19.69 11.29
N LEU A 66 -7.38 20.44 10.83
CA LEU A 66 -6.40 19.97 9.87
C LEU A 66 -5.72 18.69 10.35
N ARG A 67 -5.33 18.61 11.63
CA ARG A 67 -4.74 17.40 12.21
C ARG A 67 -5.68 16.20 12.08
N GLY A 68 -6.98 16.38 12.36
CA GLY A 68 -7.98 15.33 12.20
C GLY A 68 -8.14 14.87 10.75
N GLU A 69 -8.17 15.80 9.81
CA GLU A 69 -8.26 15.50 8.37
C GLU A 69 -7.01 14.75 7.87
N LEU A 70 -5.82 15.18 8.31
CA LEU A 70 -4.57 14.48 8.03
C LEU A 70 -4.53 13.07 8.65
N GLU A 71 -5.08 12.90 9.86
CA GLU A 71 -5.20 11.59 10.49
C GLU A 71 -6.07 10.63 9.68
N GLU A 72 -7.23 11.08 9.18
CA GLU A 72 -8.09 10.27 8.32
C GLU A 72 -7.41 9.95 6.98
N ALA A 73 -6.77 10.93 6.35
CA ALA A 73 -6.01 10.71 5.11
C ALA A 73 -4.91 9.65 5.28
N LEU A 74 -4.19 9.70 6.41
CA LEU A 74 -3.13 8.74 6.73
C LEU A 74 -3.65 7.32 7.04
N ARG A 75 -4.92 7.14 7.45
CA ARG A 75 -5.50 5.80 7.66
C ARG A 75 -5.66 5.01 6.37
N GLU A 76 -5.91 5.70 5.27
CA GLU A 76 -6.05 5.09 3.95
C GLU A 76 -4.69 4.70 3.34
N VAL A 77 -3.59 5.21 3.88
CA VAL A 77 -2.24 4.85 3.44
C VAL A 77 -1.88 3.44 3.92
N THR A 78 -1.70 2.53 2.96
CA THR A 78 -1.29 1.15 3.23
C THR A 78 0.19 1.05 3.66
N ASP A 79 0.67 -0.15 4.01
CA ASP A 79 2.08 -0.36 4.40
C ASP A 79 3.01 -0.34 3.16
N LEU A 80 3.21 0.87 2.61
CA LEU A 80 4.00 1.14 1.40
C LEU A 80 5.45 0.63 1.57
N GLU A 81 6.09 0.92 2.70
CA GLU A 81 7.47 0.51 2.98
C GLU A 81 7.65 -1.02 2.86
N ARG A 82 6.71 -1.80 3.42
CA ARG A 82 6.81 -3.27 3.37
C ARG A 82 6.53 -3.80 1.97
N VAL A 83 5.59 -3.20 1.23
CA VAL A 83 5.33 -3.59 -0.17
C VAL A 83 6.54 -3.28 -1.04
N MET A 84 7.15 -2.10 -0.90
CA MET A 84 8.36 -1.72 -1.66
C MET A 84 9.52 -2.69 -1.39
N ALA A 85 9.71 -3.15 -0.15
CA ALA A 85 10.70 -4.19 0.14
C ALA A 85 10.43 -5.51 -0.61
N ARG A 86 9.16 -5.90 -0.78
CA ARG A 86 8.78 -7.08 -1.57
C ARG A 86 8.98 -6.86 -3.07
N VAL A 87 8.72 -5.65 -3.57
CA VAL A 87 8.97 -5.28 -4.97
C VAL A 87 10.46 -5.40 -5.28
N VAL A 88 11.32 -4.78 -4.47
CA VAL A 88 12.78 -4.82 -4.65
C VAL A 88 13.34 -6.24 -4.56
N THR A 89 12.76 -7.09 -3.71
CA THR A 89 13.20 -8.49 -3.55
C THR A 89 12.55 -9.45 -4.55
N GLY A 90 11.65 -8.98 -5.43
CA GLY A 90 10.92 -9.81 -6.40
C GLY A 90 9.94 -10.80 -5.76
N THR A 91 9.51 -10.57 -4.52
CA THR A 91 8.59 -11.46 -3.77
C THR A 91 7.17 -10.89 -3.66
N VAL A 92 6.89 -9.79 -4.35
CA VAL A 92 5.58 -9.12 -4.37
C VAL A 92 4.54 -9.97 -5.09
N ASN A 93 3.31 -9.99 -4.57
CA ASN A 93 2.16 -10.61 -5.25
C ASN A 93 1.15 -9.54 -5.74
N CYS A 94 0.15 -9.96 -6.52
CA CYS A 94 -0.83 -9.05 -7.11
C CYS A 94 -1.69 -8.31 -6.08
N ARG A 95 -2.01 -8.95 -4.95
CA ARG A 95 -2.75 -8.30 -3.85
C ARG A 95 -1.92 -7.22 -3.17
N ASP A 96 -0.60 -7.43 -3.07
CA ASP A 96 0.33 -6.43 -2.59
C ASP A 96 0.40 -5.23 -3.52
N LEU A 97 0.45 -5.46 -4.84
CA LEU A 97 0.43 -4.39 -5.85
C LEU A 97 -0.88 -3.60 -5.80
N LEU A 98 -2.04 -4.25 -5.70
CA LEU A 98 -3.31 -3.54 -5.49
C LEU A 98 -3.35 -2.80 -4.14
N GLY A 99 -2.67 -3.33 -3.12
CA GLY A 99 -2.46 -2.62 -1.85
C GLY A 99 -1.58 -1.37 -2.02
N LEU A 100 -0.54 -1.46 -2.85
CA LEU A 100 0.32 -0.34 -3.22
C LEU A 100 -0.51 0.74 -3.92
N ALA A 101 -1.23 0.39 -4.99
CA ALA A 101 -2.07 1.33 -5.73
C ALA A 101 -3.05 2.08 -4.80
N ARG A 102 -3.80 1.36 -3.96
CA ARG A 102 -4.68 1.98 -2.94
C ARG A 102 -3.95 2.95 -2.01
N GLY A 103 -2.76 2.57 -1.53
CA GLY A 103 -1.96 3.44 -0.68
C GLY A 103 -1.44 4.68 -1.43
N LEU A 104 -1.09 4.56 -2.71
CA LEU A 104 -0.71 5.69 -3.56
C LEU A 104 -1.89 6.64 -3.79
N ARG A 105 -3.11 6.11 -3.99
CA ARG A 105 -4.33 6.94 -4.13
C ARG A 105 -4.66 7.80 -2.91
N ALA A 106 -4.16 7.45 -1.73
CA ALA A 106 -4.31 8.25 -0.52
C ALA A 106 -3.30 9.42 -0.44
N LEU A 107 -2.17 9.36 -1.16
CA LEU A 107 -1.11 10.37 -1.08
C LEU A 107 -1.52 11.79 -1.54
N PRO A 108 -2.35 11.99 -2.58
CA PRO A 108 -2.85 13.33 -2.93
C PRO A 108 -3.51 14.05 -1.76
N GLU A 109 -4.36 13.34 -1.01
CA GLU A 109 -5.07 13.92 0.14
C GLU A 109 -4.10 14.23 1.28
N VAL A 110 -3.18 13.31 1.60
CA VAL A 110 -2.12 13.56 2.59
C VAL A 110 -1.30 14.81 2.22
N ARG A 111 -0.94 14.96 0.94
CA ARG A 111 -0.22 16.14 0.46
C ARG A 111 -1.05 17.41 0.61
N HIS A 112 -2.32 17.37 0.21
CA HIS A 112 -3.23 18.49 0.33
C HIS A 112 -3.36 18.99 1.77
N GLN A 113 -3.53 18.07 2.73
CA GLN A 113 -3.62 18.42 4.15
C GLN A 113 -2.31 19.03 4.68
N LEU A 114 -1.16 18.54 4.23
CA LEU A 114 0.14 19.10 4.59
C LEU A 114 0.42 20.49 3.98
N GLU A 115 -0.22 20.85 2.87
CA GLU A 115 -0.12 22.20 2.27
C GLU A 115 -0.75 23.28 3.16
N GLY A 116 -1.70 22.91 4.02
CA GLY A 116 -2.29 23.80 5.03
C GLY A 116 -1.39 24.06 6.25
N CYS A 117 -0.25 23.38 6.36
CA CYS A 117 0.70 23.53 7.46
C CYS A 117 1.76 24.61 7.17
N SER A 118 2.23 25.27 8.22
CA SER A 118 3.24 26.34 8.14
C SER A 118 4.64 25.90 8.60
N ALA A 119 4.77 24.80 9.34
CA ALA A 119 6.04 24.34 9.85
C ALA A 119 6.98 23.90 8.70
N PRO A 120 8.24 24.36 8.66
CA PRO A 120 9.17 24.07 7.55
C PRO A 120 9.36 22.57 7.25
N LEU A 121 9.30 21.73 8.28
CA LEU A 121 9.39 20.28 8.12
C LEU A 121 8.17 19.71 7.38
N LEU A 122 6.96 20.14 7.72
CA LEU A 122 5.72 19.67 7.10
C LEU A 122 5.62 20.16 5.65
N THR A 123 5.96 21.42 5.40
CA THR A 123 6.03 21.97 4.02
C THR A 123 7.02 21.19 3.16
N LYS A 124 8.20 20.87 3.69
CA LYS A 124 9.19 20.05 2.98
C LYS A 124 8.67 18.65 2.69
N LEU A 125 7.95 18.04 3.63
CA LEU A 125 7.32 16.74 3.43
C LEU A 125 6.26 16.82 2.32
N ALA A 126 5.37 17.81 2.34
CA ALA A 126 4.37 18.03 1.30
C ALA A 126 5.00 18.10 -0.09
N GLN A 127 6.07 18.88 -0.24
CA GLN A 127 6.81 19.03 -1.50
C GLN A 127 7.51 17.75 -1.96
N SER A 128 7.86 16.86 -1.03
CA SER A 128 8.51 15.58 -1.34
C SER A 128 7.55 14.46 -1.71
N ILE A 129 6.24 14.64 -1.47
CA ILE A 129 5.23 13.63 -1.81
C ILE A 129 4.93 13.71 -3.31
N ASP A 130 5.43 12.72 -4.03
CA ASP A 130 4.96 12.37 -5.36
C ASP A 130 3.73 11.46 -5.23
N PRO A 131 2.55 11.85 -5.79
CA PRO A 131 1.36 11.02 -5.76
C PRO A 131 1.47 9.70 -6.53
N LEU A 132 2.39 9.60 -7.50
CA LEU A 132 2.60 8.39 -8.31
C LEU A 132 1.29 7.83 -8.91
N ALA A 133 0.42 8.74 -9.38
CA ALA A 133 -0.90 8.39 -9.90
C ALA A 133 -0.81 7.51 -11.15
N ASP A 134 0.21 7.73 -11.98
CA ASP A 134 0.55 6.89 -13.13
C ASP A 134 0.86 5.43 -12.73
N CYS A 135 1.60 5.23 -11.65
CA CYS A 135 1.88 3.90 -11.12
C CYS A 135 0.62 3.23 -10.57
N ALA A 136 -0.25 3.97 -9.88
CA ALA A 136 -1.53 3.44 -9.40
C ALA A 136 -2.44 3.05 -10.57
N ASP A 137 -2.55 3.93 -11.58
CA ASP A 137 -3.31 3.68 -12.81
C ASP A 137 -2.82 2.42 -13.53
N GLU A 138 -1.50 2.28 -13.70
CA GLU A 138 -0.90 1.13 -14.37
C GLU A 138 -1.26 -0.19 -13.65
N ILE A 139 -1.16 -0.21 -12.33
CA ILE A 139 -1.49 -1.40 -11.53
C ILE A 139 -2.98 -1.74 -11.64
N GLU A 140 -3.86 -0.76 -11.46
CA GLU A 140 -5.32 -0.96 -11.46
C GLU A 140 -5.85 -1.35 -12.85
N ASN A 141 -5.26 -0.79 -13.91
CA ASN A 141 -5.61 -1.14 -15.29
C ASN A 141 -5.05 -2.51 -15.72
N THR A 142 -3.95 -2.96 -15.10
CA THR A 142 -3.30 -4.22 -15.47
C THR A 142 -3.85 -5.42 -14.68
N ILE A 143 -4.12 -5.25 -13.39
CA ILE A 143 -4.46 -6.35 -12.47
C ILE A 143 -5.98 -6.34 -12.21
N VAL A 144 -6.62 -7.51 -12.24
CA VAL A 144 -8.04 -7.66 -11.86
C VAL A 144 -8.27 -7.29 -10.39
N ASP A 145 -9.49 -6.90 -10.02
CA ASP A 145 -9.80 -6.38 -8.67
C ASP A 145 -9.63 -7.44 -7.56
N GLU A 146 -9.91 -8.71 -7.89
CA GLU A 146 -9.77 -9.85 -6.99
C GLU A 146 -8.79 -10.88 -7.56
N PRO A 147 -7.47 -10.62 -7.53
CA PRO A 147 -6.51 -11.53 -8.12
C PRO A 147 -6.37 -12.79 -7.26
N PRO A 148 -6.16 -13.95 -7.91
CA PRO A 148 -5.81 -15.20 -7.24
C PRO A 148 -4.59 -15.07 -6.31
N LEU A 149 -4.45 -16.01 -5.38
CA LEU A 149 -3.37 -15.98 -4.39
C LEU A 149 -2.00 -16.20 -5.02
N THR A 150 -1.95 -17.00 -6.09
CA THR A 150 -0.71 -17.37 -6.75
C THR A 150 -0.75 -17.05 -8.23
N VAL A 151 0.41 -16.70 -8.79
CA VAL A 151 0.57 -16.47 -10.23
C VAL A 151 0.24 -17.71 -11.07
N ARG A 152 0.36 -18.90 -10.47
CA ARG A 152 0.11 -20.19 -11.13
C ARG A 152 -1.36 -20.43 -11.44
N GLU A 153 -2.27 -19.82 -10.70
CA GLU A 153 -3.71 -19.95 -10.92
C GLU A 153 -4.16 -19.18 -12.19
N GLY A 154 -3.33 -18.28 -12.72
CA GLY A 154 -3.69 -17.45 -13.88
C GLY A 154 -4.76 -16.41 -13.52
N GLY A 155 -5.46 -15.87 -14.51
CA GLY A 155 -6.61 -14.97 -14.28
C GLY A 155 -6.29 -13.62 -13.63
N ILE A 156 -5.01 -13.22 -13.58
CA ILE A 156 -4.54 -12.02 -12.88
C ILE A 156 -4.63 -10.76 -13.75
N ILE A 157 -4.33 -10.91 -15.04
CA ILE A 157 -4.28 -9.78 -15.97
C ILE A 157 -5.70 -9.42 -16.38
N ARG A 158 -6.06 -8.14 -16.24
CA ARG A 158 -7.35 -7.59 -16.62
C ARG A 158 -7.54 -7.69 -18.13
N LYS A 159 -8.78 -7.95 -18.58
CA LYS A 159 -9.11 -7.92 -20.00
C LYS A 159 -8.91 -6.51 -20.55
N GLY A 160 -8.25 -6.38 -21.70
CA GLY A 160 -7.89 -5.12 -22.32
C GLY A 160 -6.54 -4.54 -21.88
N ALA A 161 -5.89 -5.11 -20.85
CA ALA A 161 -4.59 -4.64 -20.38
C ALA A 161 -3.46 -4.99 -21.35
N ASP A 162 -3.52 -6.17 -21.96
CA ASP A 162 -2.52 -6.63 -22.93
C ASP A 162 -3.19 -7.43 -24.05
N LYS A 163 -2.90 -7.06 -25.30
CA LYS A 163 -3.54 -7.65 -26.49
C LYS A 163 -3.14 -9.11 -26.70
N ASP A 164 -1.90 -9.46 -26.38
CA ASP A 164 -1.41 -10.83 -26.55
C ASP A 164 -1.96 -11.74 -25.45
N ALA A 165 -2.03 -11.25 -24.21
CA ALA A 165 -2.68 -11.95 -23.10
C ALA A 165 -4.18 -12.17 -23.38
N ASP A 166 -4.88 -11.16 -23.91
CA ASP A 166 -6.27 -11.28 -24.32
C ASP A 166 -6.45 -12.32 -25.43
N ARG A 167 -5.63 -12.26 -26.47
CA ARG A 167 -5.65 -13.24 -27.57
C ARG A 167 -5.43 -14.66 -27.06
N LEU A 168 -4.45 -14.87 -26.16
CA LEU A 168 -4.17 -16.18 -25.58
C LEU A 168 -5.32 -16.67 -24.70
N ARG A 169 -5.94 -15.79 -23.92
CA ARG A 169 -7.13 -16.10 -23.11
C ARG A 169 -8.30 -16.51 -24.00
N ASP A 170 -8.57 -15.77 -25.08
CA ASP A 170 -9.62 -16.08 -26.05
C ASP A 170 -9.39 -17.43 -26.73
N ILE A 171 -8.14 -17.81 -27.04
CA ILE A 171 -7.80 -19.14 -27.58
C ILE A 171 -8.10 -20.23 -26.54
N MET A 172 -7.73 -20.02 -25.27
CA MET A 172 -7.99 -20.98 -24.19
C MET A 172 -9.49 -21.18 -23.92
N GLU A 173 -10.27 -20.10 -23.87
CA GLU A 173 -11.71 -20.15 -23.61
C GLU A 173 -12.51 -20.60 -24.85
N GLY A 174 -12.09 -20.13 -26.03
CA GLY A 174 -12.74 -20.38 -27.32
C GLY A 174 -12.58 -21.79 -27.88
N GLY A 175 -11.64 -22.60 -27.38
CA GLY A 175 -11.47 -23.99 -27.81
C GLY A 175 -12.73 -24.84 -27.63
N SER A 176 -13.43 -24.67 -26.52
CA SER A 176 -14.68 -25.38 -26.20
C SER A 176 -15.82 -25.01 -27.16
N GLY A 177 -16.01 -23.71 -27.41
CA GLY A 177 -17.05 -23.21 -28.32
C GLY A 177 -16.76 -23.55 -29.77
N THR A 178 -15.48 -23.55 -30.16
CA THR A 178 -15.04 -23.94 -31.50
C THR A 178 -15.27 -25.43 -31.74
N ILE A 179 -14.93 -26.29 -30.77
CA ILE A 179 -15.19 -27.73 -30.87
C ILE A 179 -16.69 -28.02 -30.91
N ALA A 180 -17.50 -27.35 -30.07
CA ALA A 180 -18.95 -27.50 -30.09
C ALA A 180 -19.57 -27.06 -31.43
N ALA A 181 -19.07 -25.98 -32.03
CA ALA A 181 -19.51 -25.51 -33.34
C ALA A 181 -19.12 -26.48 -34.47
N ILE A 182 -17.91 -27.06 -34.41
CA ILE A 182 -17.45 -28.09 -35.35
C ILE A 182 -18.30 -29.36 -35.20
N GLU A 183 -18.52 -29.83 -33.97
CA GLU A 183 -19.37 -31.00 -33.70
C GLU A 183 -20.78 -30.79 -34.28
N ALA A 184 -21.41 -29.65 -33.98
CA ALA A 184 -22.75 -29.33 -34.48
C ALA A 184 -22.80 -29.32 -36.02
N SER A 185 -21.83 -28.67 -36.67
CA SER A 185 -21.70 -28.65 -38.14
C SER A 185 -21.56 -30.05 -38.73
N GLU A 186 -20.69 -30.90 -38.16
CA GLU A 186 -20.48 -32.25 -38.69
C GLU A 186 -21.67 -33.18 -38.40
N ARG A 187 -22.37 -33.00 -37.28
CA ARG A 187 -23.64 -33.69 -36.97
C ARG A 187 -24.72 -33.38 -38.00
N GLU A 188 -24.82 -32.11 -38.42
CA GLU A 188 -25.78 -31.65 -39.43
C GLU A 188 -25.44 -32.19 -40.82
N LYS A 189 -24.16 -32.20 -41.20
CA LYS A 189 -23.71 -32.71 -42.51
C LYS A 189 -23.81 -34.23 -42.62
N THR A 190 -23.50 -34.97 -41.56
CA THR A 190 -23.42 -36.44 -41.59
C THR A 190 -24.71 -37.12 -41.15
N GLY A 191 -25.59 -36.42 -40.42
CA GLY A 191 -26.82 -36.97 -39.86
C GLY A 191 -26.59 -37.94 -38.69
N ILE A 192 -25.35 -38.09 -38.21
CA ILE A 192 -24.98 -39.04 -37.15
C ILE A 192 -25.18 -38.35 -35.80
N ARG A 193 -26.18 -38.78 -35.03
CA ARG A 193 -26.59 -38.12 -33.78
C ARG A 193 -25.82 -38.58 -32.53
N THR A 194 -24.75 -39.35 -32.64
CA THR A 194 -23.95 -39.85 -31.50
C THR A 194 -22.51 -40.04 -31.90
#